data_AF-A0A1V4ARR7-F1
#
_entry.id   AF-A0A1V4ARR7-F1
#
_cell.length_a   1.000
_cell.length_b   1.000
_cell.length_c   1.000
_cell.angle_alpha   90.00
_cell.angle_beta   90.00
_cell.angle_gamma   90.00
#
_symmetry.space_group_name_H-M   'P 1'
#
loop_
_entity.id
_entity.type
_entity.pdbx_description
1 polymer ?
#
loop_
_entity_poly.entity_id
_entity_poly.type
_entity_poly.pdbx_seq_one_letter_code
_entity_poly.pdbx_strand_id
1 'polypeptide(L)'
;MYFQLFFALKRVKALASKHPEWKTREPFSSLLQGNVKQALAGGEKTILGIVVETHAGMTTEEFRQIVRDWIAMARHPKTGKLFTEMVYQPMLELPAYLRANGFKTFIVSGGGIEFMRPWTEKICGILPEQVIGSSIRTKFELREGKPVLIRLPEIGFIEGYLSF
;
A
#
# COMPACT_ATOMS: atom_id res chain seq x y z
N MET A 1 1.59 0.54 14.43
CA MET A 1 1.93 -0.42 13.35
C MET A 1 1.41 0.15 12.05
N TYR A 2 2.24 0.21 11.02
CA TYR A 2 1.89 0.79 9.72
C TYR A 2 0.80 -0.02 9.01
N PHE A 3 -0.19 0.61 8.36
CA PHE A 3 -1.36 -0.10 7.83
C PHE A 3 -1.03 -1.01 6.64
N GLN A 4 -0.25 -0.50 5.68
CA GLN A 4 0.22 -1.23 4.50
C GLN A 4 1.11 -2.42 4.87
N LEU A 5 1.68 -2.46 6.08
CA LEU A 5 2.44 -3.61 6.55
C LEU A 5 1.55 -4.84 6.75
N PHE A 6 0.34 -4.68 7.29
CA PHE A 6 -0.58 -5.80 7.43
C PHE A 6 -0.97 -6.38 6.08
N PHE A 7 -1.11 -5.51 5.08
CA PHE A 7 -1.31 -5.90 3.69
C PHE A 7 -0.09 -6.67 3.17
N ALA A 8 1.12 -6.12 3.29
CA ALA A 8 2.37 -6.76 2.88
C ALA A 8 2.55 -8.15 3.53
N LEU A 9 2.32 -8.27 4.84
CA LEU A 9 2.37 -9.54 5.57
C LEU A 9 1.40 -10.58 5.01
N LYS A 10 0.15 -10.18 4.73
CA LYS A 10 -0.85 -11.08 4.13
C LYS A 10 -0.39 -11.57 2.75
N ARG A 11 0.21 -10.67 1.96
CA ARG A 11 0.70 -10.95 0.60
C ARG A 11 1.92 -11.86 0.60
N VAL A 12 2.90 -11.63 1.48
CA VAL A 12 4.04 -12.53 1.68
C VAL A 12 3.57 -13.94 2.04
N LYS A 13 2.65 -14.08 3.00
CA LYS A 13 2.11 -15.40 3.37
C LYS A 13 1.37 -16.10 2.22
N ALA A 14 0.59 -15.36 1.43
CA ALA A 14 -0.16 -15.91 0.31
C ALA A 14 0.75 -16.39 -0.84
N LEU A 15 1.92 -15.78 -1.00
CA LEU A 15 2.86 -16.06 -2.09
C LEU A 15 4.02 -16.97 -1.67
N ALA A 16 4.22 -17.22 -0.37
CA ALA A 16 5.37 -17.96 0.17
C ALA A 16 5.58 -19.35 -0.44
N SER A 17 4.51 -20.07 -0.83
CA SER A 17 4.63 -21.38 -1.49
C SER A 17 5.22 -21.30 -2.89
N LYS A 18 5.08 -20.15 -3.57
CA LYS A 18 5.63 -19.87 -4.89
C LYS A 18 7.04 -19.28 -4.84
N HIS A 19 7.51 -18.91 -3.64
CA HIS A 19 8.80 -18.28 -3.40
C HIS A 19 9.59 -19.01 -2.29
N PRO A 20 10.10 -20.23 -2.54
CA PRO A 20 10.86 -20.98 -1.54
C PRO A 20 12.08 -20.23 -0.99
N GLU A 21 12.68 -19.36 -1.81
CA GLU A 21 13.83 -18.51 -1.46
C GLU A 21 13.52 -17.50 -0.35
N TRP A 22 12.25 -17.14 -0.14
CA TRP A 22 11.84 -16.23 0.94
C TRP A 22 12.02 -16.82 2.34
N LYS A 23 12.20 -18.14 2.46
CA LYS A 23 12.47 -18.79 3.76
C LYS A 23 13.84 -18.44 4.32
N THR A 24 14.79 -18.04 3.47
CA THR A 24 16.17 -17.74 3.86
C THR A 24 16.58 -16.30 3.53
N ARG A 25 15.85 -15.62 2.65
CA ARG A 25 16.15 -14.25 2.24
C ARG A 25 15.42 -13.22 3.09
N GLU A 26 16.16 -12.28 3.67
CA GLU A 26 15.59 -11.13 4.37
C GLU A 26 15.04 -10.06 3.41
N PRO A 27 14.01 -9.27 3.80
CA PRO A 27 13.27 -9.30 5.07
C PRO A 27 12.16 -10.38 5.14
N PHE A 28 11.98 -11.18 4.09
CA PHE A 28 10.87 -12.13 3.98
C PHE A 28 10.92 -13.25 5.02
N SER A 29 12.11 -13.78 5.28
CA SER A 29 12.33 -14.81 6.30
C SER A 29 11.83 -14.33 7.67
N SER A 30 12.25 -13.13 8.10
CA SER A 30 11.78 -12.52 9.35
C SER A 30 10.26 -12.33 9.37
N LEU A 31 9.64 -11.89 8.27
CA LEU A 31 8.17 -11.75 8.20
C LEU A 31 7.43 -13.08 8.33
N LEU A 32 7.94 -14.13 7.69
CA LEU A 32 7.35 -15.47 7.74
C LEU A 32 7.43 -16.09 9.13
N GLN A 33 8.52 -15.80 9.86
CA GLN A 33 8.72 -16.21 11.25
C GLN A 33 7.99 -15.33 12.27
N GLY A 34 7.32 -14.25 11.83
CA GLY A 34 6.61 -13.32 12.70
C GLY A 34 7.50 -12.29 13.39
N ASN A 35 8.79 -12.21 13.04
CA ASN A 35 9.71 -11.20 13.55
C ASN A 35 9.57 -9.87 12.79
N VAL A 36 8.45 -9.20 13.03
CA VAL A 36 8.11 -7.93 12.38
C VAL A 36 9.13 -6.83 12.70
N LYS A 37 9.73 -6.83 13.89
CA LYS A 37 10.72 -5.82 14.28
C LYS A 37 11.99 -5.93 13.43
N GLN A 38 12.51 -7.14 13.27
CA GLN A 38 13.69 -7.39 12.43
C GLN A 38 13.38 -7.12 10.95
N ALA A 39 12.24 -7.60 10.47
CA ALA A 39 11.82 -7.40 9.08
C ALA A 39 11.69 -5.92 8.69
N LEU A 40 11.51 -5.01 9.66
CA LEU A 40 11.28 -3.59 9.43
C LEU A 40 12.39 -2.69 9.94
N ALA A 41 13.57 -3.25 10.22
CA ALA A 41 14.73 -2.47 10.63
C ALA A 41 15.09 -1.34 9.64
N GLY A 42 14.79 -1.51 8.34
CA GLY A 42 14.99 -0.50 7.30
C GLY A 42 13.80 0.42 7.02
N GLY A 43 12.77 0.43 7.87
CA GLY A 43 11.66 1.39 7.81
C GLY A 43 10.80 1.30 6.54
N GLU A 44 10.34 2.46 6.05
CA GLU A 44 9.40 2.57 4.92
C GLU A 44 9.95 1.97 3.62
N LYS A 45 11.26 2.13 3.36
CA LYS A 45 11.93 1.57 2.19
C LYS A 45 11.83 0.04 2.15
N THR A 46 11.95 -0.61 3.31
CA THR A 46 11.80 -2.07 3.41
C THR A 46 10.37 -2.51 3.14
N ILE A 47 9.38 -1.80 3.70
CA ILE A 47 7.95 -2.07 3.45
C ILE A 47 7.65 -1.92 1.96
N LEU A 48 8.14 -0.85 1.33
CA LEU A 48 7.94 -0.61 -0.09
C LEU A 48 8.61 -1.69 -0.95
N GLY A 49 9.83 -2.11 -0.61
CA GLY A 49 10.51 -3.22 -1.29
C GLY A 49 9.73 -4.53 -1.22
N ILE A 50 9.17 -4.88 -0.06
CA ILE A 50 8.29 -6.05 0.08
C ILE A 50 7.05 -5.91 -0.81
N VAL A 51 6.42 -4.73 -0.83
CA VAL A 51 5.23 -4.48 -1.64
C VAL A 51 5.55 -4.54 -3.13
N VAL A 52 6.68 -4.00 -3.57
CA VAL A 52 7.15 -4.09 -4.96
C VAL A 52 7.29 -5.55 -5.36
N GLU A 53 8.03 -6.34 -4.57
CA GLU A 53 8.34 -7.71 -4.94
C GLU A 53 7.13 -8.66 -4.90
N THR A 54 6.23 -8.47 -3.93
CA THR A 54 4.99 -9.25 -3.85
C THR A 54 3.94 -8.89 -4.90
N HIS A 55 4.15 -7.81 -5.68
CA HIS A 55 3.18 -7.32 -6.66
C HIS A 55 3.77 -6.93 -8.01
N ALA A 56 5.00 -7.34 -8.32
CA ALA A 56 5.59 -7.15 -9.63
C ALA A 56 4.97 -8.12 -10.65
N GLY A 57 4.96 -7.72 -11.93
CA GLY A 57 4.49 -8.53 -13.06
C GLY A 57 2.97 -8.53 -13.30
N MET A 58 2.17 -8.10 -12.32
CA MET A 58 0.73 -7.92 -12.47
C MET A 58 0.38 -6.55 -13.04
N THR A 59 -0.86 -6.39 -13.49
CA THR A 59 -1.42 -5.12 -13.91
C THR A 59 -1.75 -4.22 -12.71
N THR A 60 -1.81 -2.91 -12.94
CA THR A 60 -2.30 -1.95 -11.95
C THR A 60 -3.76 -2.23 -11.55
N GLU A 61 -4.59 -2.78 -12.44
CA GLU A 61 -5.98 -3.14 -12.13
C GLU A 61 -6.07 -4.35 -11.21
N GLU A 62 -5.30 -5.41 -11.47
CA GLU A 62 -5.22 -6.58 -10.59
C GLU A 62 -4.76 -6.19 -9.20
N PHE A 63 -3.75 -5.31 -9.10
CA PHE A 63 -3.30 -4.78 -7.82
C PHE A 63 -4.41 -4.00 -7.10
N ARG A 64 -5.12 -3.12 -7.82
CA ARG A 64 -6.25 -2.37 -7.27
C ARG A 64 -7.32 -3.31 -6.71
N GLN A 65 -7.64 -4.38 -7.42
CA GLN A 65 -8.62 -5.37 -6.97
C GLN A 65 -8.15 -6.09 -5.71
N ILE A 66 -6.88 -6.54 -5.66
CA ILE A 66 -6.29 -7.17 -4.47
C ILE A 66 -6.39 -6.24 -3.25
N VAL A 67 -6.11 -4.94 -3.43
CA VAL A 67 -6.23 -3.95 -2.36
C VAL A 67 -7.69 -3.80 -1.91
N ARG A 68 -8.64 -3.68 -2.84
CA ARG A 68 -10.08 -3.57 -2.56
C ARG A 68 -10.63 -4.78 -1.80
N ASP A 69 -10.25 -5.98 -2.22
CA ASP A 69 -10.68 -7.22 -1.57
C ASP A 69 -10.13 -7.30 -0.15
N TRP A 70 -8.85 -6.96 0.01
CA TRP A 70 -8.22 -6.98 1.33
C TRP A 70 -8.81 -5.94 2.27
N ILE A 71 -8.94 -4.67 1.85
CA ILE A 71 -9.43 -3.58 2.70
C ILE A 71 -10.87 -3.81 3.17
N ALA A 72 -11.70 -4.49 2.36
CA ALA A 72 -13.09 -4.77 2.68
C ALA A 72 -13.27 -5.77 3.84
N MET A 73 -12.29 -6.65 4.07
CA MET A 73 -12.40 -7.72 5.09
C MET A 73 -11.32 -7.67 6.16
N ALA A 74 -10.24 -6.90 5.96
CA ALA A 74 -9.10 -6.89 6.86
C ALA A 74 -9.48 -6.28 8.22
N ARG A 75 -9.19 -7.02 9.28
CA ARG A 75 -9.42 -6.62 10.67
C ARG A 75 -8.10 -6.43 11.40
N HIS A 76 -8.05 -5.45 12.27
CA HIS A 76 -6.87 -5.21 13.09
C HIS A 76 -6.78 -6.27 14.20
N PRO A 77 -5.62 -6.92 14.40
CA PRO A 77 -5.52 -8.12 15.23
C PRO A 77 -5.78 -7.89 16.72
N LYS A 78 -5.56 -6.68 17.24
CA LYS A 78 -5.81 -6.37 18.66
C LYS A 78 -7.24 -5.92 18.95
N THR A 79 -7.87 -5.25 18.00
CA THR A 79 -9.17 -4.59 18.23
C THR A 79 -10.33 -5.31 17.56
N GLY A 80 -10.05 -6.21 16.60
CA GLY A 80 -11.06 -6.93 15.82
C GLY A 80 -11.87 -6.07 14.85
N LYS A 81 -11.70 -4.74 14.87
CA LYS A 81 -12.39 -3.79 13.98
C LYS A 81 -11.85 -3.86 12.57
N LEU A 82 -12.70 -3.54 11.59
CA LEU A 82 -12.23 -3.34 10.22
C LEU A 82 -11.27 -2.15 10.20
N PHE A 83 -10.23 -2.21 9.39
CA PHE A 83 -9.29 -1.09 9.31
C PHE A 83 -9.94 0.20 8.81
N THR A 84 -10.98 0.09 7.97
CA THR A 84 -11.79 1.22 7.52
C THR A 84 -12.61 1.88 8.62
N GLU A 85 -12.83 1.20 9.75
CA GLU A 85 -13.51 1.74 10.94
C GLU A 85 -12.51 2.35 11.93
N MET A 86 -11.21 2.13 11.72
CA MET A 86 -10.13 2.62 12.59
C MET A 86 -9.58 3.96 12.11
N VAL A 87 -10.49 4.83 11.70
CA VAL A 87 -10.21 6.20 11.31
C VAL A 87 -10.29 7.12 12.50
N TYR A 88 -9.47 8.17 12.50
CA TYR A 88 -9.57 9.20 13.53
C TYR A 88 -10.62 10.21 13.10
N GLN A 89 -11.79 10.17 13.76
CA GLN A 89 -12.97 10.94 13.39
C GLN A 89 -12.70 12.46 13.17
N PRO A 90 -11.91 13.16 14.02
CA PRO A 90 -11.58 14.56 13.78
C PRO A 90 -10.83 14.81 12.45
N MET A 91 -10.11 13.81 11.94
CA MET A 91 -9.39 13.89 10.66
C MET A 91 -10.29 13.60 9.44
N LEU A 92 -11.58 13.32 9.65
CA LEU A 92 -12.60 13.35 8.60
C LEU A 92 -13.28 14.72 8.58
N GLU A 93 -13.59 15.24 9.77
CA GLU A 93 -14.27 16.51 9.97
C GLU A 93 -13.39 17.70 9.57
N LEU A 94 -12.11 17.69 9.93
CA LEU A 94 -11.19 18.78 9.61
C LEU A 94 -11.02 18.97 8.09
N PRO A 95 -10.71 17.94 7.28
CA PRO A 95 -10.65 18.12 5.82
C PRO A 95 -12.00 18.53 5.22
N ALA A 96 -13.12 18.05 5.76
CA ALA A 96 -14.45 18.49 5.31
C ALA A 96 -14.67 19.98 5.57
N TYR A 97 -14.33 20.46 6.77
CA TYR A 97 -14.37 21.87 7.12
C TYR A 97 -13.46 22.71 6.21
N LEU A 98 -12.21 22.28 6.00
CA LEU A 98 -11.27 22.98 5.13
C LEU A 98 -11.80 23.09 3.69
N ARG A 99 -12.38 22.02 3.14
CA ARG A 99 -13.01 22.03 1.80
C ARG A 99 -14.20 23.00 1.73
N ALA A 100 -15.04 23.04 2.76
CA ALA A 100 -16.15 23.99 2.85
C ALA A 100 -15.67 25.45 2.87
N ASN A 101 -14.41 25.69 3.26
CA ASN A 101 -13.76 27.00 3.30
C ASN A 101 -12.80 27.24 2.12
N GLY A 102 -12.95 26.51 1.01
CA GLY A 102 -12.21 26.76 -0.23
C GLY A 102 -10.81 26.13 -0.29
N PHE A 103 -10.39 25.36 0.71
CA PHE A 103 -9.10 24.65 0.65
C PHE A 103 -9.21 23.36 -0.18
N LYS A 104 -8.13 23.05 -0.90
CA LYS A 104 -7.92 21.71 -1.47
C LYS A 104 -7.14 20.87 -0.46
N THR A 105 -7.67 19.71 -0.11
CA THR A 105 -7.07 18.82 0.89
C THR A 105 -6.38 17.66 0.19
N PHE A 106 -5.15 17.35 0.64
CA PHE A 106 -4.33 16.28 0.08
C PHE A 106 -3.88 15.32 1.17
N ILE A 107 -3.76 14.04 0.84
CA ILE A 107 -3.02 13.07 1.66
C ILE A 107 -1.59 13.02 1.12
N VAL A 108 -0.60 13.26 1.97
CA VAL A 108 0.83 13.08 1.65
C VAL A 108 1.37 12.01 2.59
N SER A 109 1.80 10.87 2.06
CA SER A 109 2.24 9.73 2.86
C SER A 109 3.37 8.97 2.18
N GLY A 110 4.34 8.46 2.96
CA GLY A 110 5.35 7.52 2.46
C GLY A 110 4.80 6.18 1.97
N GLY A 111 3.49 5.95 2.13
CA GLY A 111 2.80 4.76 1.64
C GLY A 111 2.63 4.67 0.14
N GLY A 112 2.35 3.46 -0.30
CA GLY A 112 2.02 3.18 -1.70
C GLY A 112 0.79 3.96 -2.15
N ILE A 113 0.95 4.85 -3.13
CA ILE A 113 -0.13 5.66 -3.68
C ILE A 113 -1.25 4.78 -4.25
N GLU A 114 -0.89 3.67 -4.92
CA GLU A 114 -1.85 2.70 -5.47
C GLU A 114 -2.49 1.82 -4.39
N PHE A 115 -1.92 1.77 -3.19
CA PHE A 115 -2.53 1.12 -2.04
C PHE A 115 -3.58 2.00 -1.37
N MET A 116 -3.39 3.32 -1.34
CA MET A 116 -4.32 4.26 -0.69
C MET A 116 -5.51 4.64 -1.58
N ARG A 117 -5.25 5.01 -2.84
CA ARG A 117 -6.28 5.46 -3.81
C ARG A 117 -7.54 4.59 -3.92
N PRO A 118 -7.48 3.25 -3.80
CA PRO A 118 -8.68 2.42 -3.97
C PRO A 118 -9.76 2.59 -2.89
N TRP A 119 -9.46 3.22 -1.75
CA TRP A 119 -10.39 3.33 -0.62
C TRP A 119 -10.44 4.70 0.06
N THR A 120 -9.46 5.58 -0.12
CA THR A 120 -9.41 6.90 0.55
C THR A 120 -10.58 7.81 0.21
N GLU A 121 -11.13 7.73 -0.99
CA GLU A 121 -12.29 8.55 -1.37
C GLU A 121 -13.51 8.18 -0.53
N LYS A 122 -13.85 6.88 -0.49
CA LYS A 122 -15.01 6.38 0.25
C LYS A 122 -14.87 6.60 1.76
N ILE A 123 -13.66 6.47 2.29
CA ILE A 123 -13.43 6.48 3.74
C ILE A 123 -13.05 7.88 4.26
N CYS A 124 -12.25 8.63 3.52
CA CYS A 124 -11.70 9.92 3.95
C CYS A 124 -12.30 11.12 3.19
N GLY A 125 -13.07 10.89 2.13
CA GLY A 125 -13.56 11.96 1.25
C GLY A 125 -12.44 12.67 0.48
N ILE A 126 -11.31 11.99 0.24
CA ILE A 126 -10.16 12.51 -0.50
C ILE A 126 -10.05 11.78 -1.84
N LEU A 127 -10.15 12.54 -2.94
CA LEU A 127 -10.15 12.01 -4.30
C LEU A 127 -8.80 11.35 -4.64
N PRO A 128 -8.74 10.36 -5.54
CA PRO A 128 -7.49 9.69 -5.89
C PRO A 128 -6.37 10.62 -6.37
N GLU A 129 -6.70 11.67 -7.11
CA GLU A 129 -5.76 12.71 -7.57
C GLU A 129 -5.23 13.61 -6.45
N GLN A 130 -5.89 13.60 -5.29
CA GLN A 130 -5.48 14.32 -4.08
C GLN A 130 -4.65 13.45 -3.12
N VAL A 131 -4.29 12.24 -3.54
CA VAL A 131 -3.40 11.35 -2.78
C VAL A 131 -2.02 11.36 -3.42
N ILE A 132 -1.02 11.72 -2.62
CA ILE A 132 0.40 11.70 -2.95
C ILE A 132 1.08 10.66 -2.06
N GLY A 133 1.88 9.80 -2.69
CA GLY A 133 2.72 8.87 -1.96
C GLY A 133 3.70 8.15 -2.86
N SER A 134 4.44 7.22 -2.25
CA SER A 134 5.41 6.37 -2.93
C SER A 134 4.74 5.57 -4.06
N SER A 135 5.41 5.45 -5.19
CA SER A 135 4.90 4.72 -6.36
C SER A 135 5.93 3.72 -6.87
N ILE A 136 5.45 2.77 -7.66
CA ILE A 136 6.31 1.84 -8.39
C ILE A 136 6.36 2.23 -9.86
N ARG A 137 7.42 1.84 -10.57
CA ARG A 137 7.44 2.03 -12.02
C ARG A 137 6.39 1.14 -12.68
N THR A 138 5.76 1.69 -13.70
CA THR A 138 4.83 0.94 -14.56
C THR A 138 5.26 1.03 -16.01
N LYS A 139 4.93 -0.01 -16.77
CA LYS A 139 5.16 -0.07 -18.21
C LYS A 139 3.85 -0.28 -18.94
N PHE A 140 3.65 0.47 -20.01
CA PHE A 140 2.52 0.26 -20.92
C PHE A 140 2.76 -0.99 -21.78
N GLU A 141 1.77 -1.86 -21.85
CA GLU A 141 1.77 -3.04 -22.71
C GLU A 141 0.38 -3.26 -23.33
N LEU A 142 0.35 -3.94 -24.48
CA LEU A 142 -0.88 -4.48 -25.06
C LEU A 142 -0.92 -5.98 -24.75
N ARG A 143 -1.85 -6.42 -23.89
CA ARG A 143 -2.11 -7.84 -23.63
C ARG A 143 -3.41 -8.23 -24.30
N GLU A 144 -3.36 -9.16 -25.25
CA GLU A 144 -4.54 -9.60 -26.01
C GLU A 144 -5.29 -8.42 -26.67
N GLY A 145 -4.54 -7.43 -27.16
CA GLY A 145 -5.09 -6.21 -27.77
C GLY A 145 -5.64 -5.17 -26.78
N LYS A 146 -5.60 -5.42 -25.47
CA LYS A 146 -6.06 -4.48 -24.44
C LYS A 146 -4.89 -3.69 -23.84
N PRO A 147 -4.98 -2.34 -23.77
CA PRO A 147 -3.97 -1.53 -23.11
C PRO A 147 -3.95 -1.78 -21.60
N VAL A 148 -2.79 -2.11 -21.07
CA VAL A 148 -2.59 -2.36 -19.64
C VAL A 148 -1.31 -1.67 -19.15
N LEU A 149 -1.31 -1.32 -17.85
CA LEU A 149 -0.11 -0.88 -17.15
C LEU A 149 0.40 -2.02 -16.28
N ILE A 150 1.61 -2.48 -16.55
CA ILE A 150 2.27 -3.55 -15.81
C ILE A 150 3.15 -2.96 -14.72
N ARG A 151 3.03 -3.50 -13.52
CA ARG A 151 3.81 -3.16 -12.33
C ARG A 151 5.21 -3.77 -12.45
N LEU A 152 6.25 -2.95 -12.53
CA LEU A 152 7.63 -3.41 -12.61
C LEU A 152 8.19 -3.70 -11.20
N PRO A 153 9.19 -4.59 -11.05
CA PRO A 153 9.90 -4.82 -9.79
C PRO A 153 10.88 -3.67 -9.48
N GLU A 154 10.46 -2.42 -9.73
CA GLU A 154 11.28 -1.23 -9.58
C GLU A 154 10.47 -0.13 -8.89
N ILE A 155 11.08 0.52 -7.90
CA ILE A 155 10.50 1.68 -7.24
C ILE A 155 10.52 2.85 -8.22
N GLY A 156 9.38 3.52 -8.40
CA GLY A 156 9.28 4.71 -9.24
C GLY A 156 9.65 5.96 -8.46
N PHE A 157 8.96 6.17 -7.34
CA PHE A 157 9.13 7.34 -6.48
C PHE A 157 8.94 6.92 -5.02
N ILE A 158 9.72 7.50 -4.12
CA ILE A 158 9.55 7.34 -2.67
C ILE A 158 9.18 8.71 -2.11
N GLU A 159 8.02 8.79 -1.47
CA GLU A 159 7.66 9.97 -0.69
C GLU A 159 8.31 9.81 0.70
N GLY A 160 9.34 10.60 0.98
CA GLY A 160 10.07 10.56 2.25
C GLY A 160 11.46 11.20 2.14
N TYR A 161 11.69 12.28 2.89
CA TYR A 161 12.92 13.09 2.98
C TYR A 161 13.69 13.32 1.67
N LEU A 162 13.51 14.51 1.10
CA LEU A 162 14.62 15.20 0.43
C LEU A 162 15.78 15.26 1.42
N SER A 163 16.81 14.44 1.20
CA SER A 163 18.14 14.76 1.70
C SER A 163 18.67 15.86 0.79
N PHE A 164 18.49 17.11 1.20
CA PHE A 164 19.52 18.11 0.95
C PHE A 164 20.56 17.99 2.06
#